data_AF-T1H2J3-F1
#
_entry.id   AF-T1H2J3-F1
#
_cell.length_a   1.000
_cell.length_b   1.000
_cell.length_c   1.000
_cell.angle_alpha   90.00
_cell.angle_beta   90.00
_cell.angle_gamma   90.00
#
_symmetry.space_group_name_H-M   'P 1'
#
loop_
_entity.id
_entity.type
_entity.pdbx_description
1 polymer ?
#
loop_
_entity_poly.entity_id
_entity_poly.type
_entity_poly.pdbx_seq_one_letter_code
_entity_poly.pdbx_strand_id
1 'polypeptide(L)'
;MNDEYFAEEFANGDFEEPKPKKSKKDKKQNKKQREEDTVESKELSLLIDDEEEDGRSHFSLSKIQKAENKSGKKSRKNKKKGAQDSKDVDDFEINLEDNRFNALYTSKHFNIDPSDPKYKKTKGMEKIIHKKIQKNIKE
;
A
#
# COMPACT_ATOMS: atom_id res chain seq x y z
N MET A 1 -11.90 -13.83 25.45
CA MET A 1 -10.82 -14.82 25.23
C MET A 1 -11.43 -16.18 25.52
N ASN A 2 -11.91 -16.91 24.51
CA ASN A 2 -12.35 -18.30 24.63
C ASN A 2 -11.45 -19.09 23.68
N ASP A 3 -10.27 -19.46 24.16
CA ASP A 3 -9.32 -20.27 23.42
C ASP A 3 -9.46 -21.72 23.90
N GLU A 4 -9.74 -22.63 22.98
CA GLU A 4 -9.95 -24.06 23.27
C GLU A 4 -8.71 -24.71 23.87
N TYR A 5 -7.52 -24.19 23.53
CA TYR A 5 -6.24 -24.71 24.01
C TYR A 5 -6.09 -24.59 25.53
N PHE A 6 -6.63 -23.53 26.14
CA PHE A 6 -6.53 -23.28 27.58
C PHE A 6 -7.77 -23.72 28.37
N ALA A 7 -8.83 -24.15 27.67
CA ALA A 7 -10.10 -24.51 28.31
C ALA A 7 -9.95 -25.68 29.30
N GLU A 8 -9.09 -26.66 29.00
CA GLU A 8 -8.79 -27.77 29.91
C GLU A 8 -8.07 -27.30 31.18
N GLU A 9 -7.21 -26.29 31.08
CA GLU A 9 -6.42 -25.77 32.20
C GLU A 9 -7.29 -24.98 33.19
N PHE A 10 -8.31 -24.26 32.70
CA PHE A 10 -9.34 -23.65 33.56
C PHE A 10 -10.29 -24.66 34.18
N ALA A 11 -10.60 -25.75 33.48
CA ALA A 11 -11.54 -26.78 33.96
C ALA A 11 -10.92 -27.66 35.06
N ASN A 12 -9.61 -27.90 35.00
CA ASN A 12 -8.90 -28.77 35.95
C ASN A 12 -8.57 -28.11 37.29
N GLY A 13 -8.91 -26.82 37.48
CA GLY A 13 -8.78 -26.13 38.76
C GLY A 13 -7.34 -25.78 39.17
N ASP A 14 -6.36 -26.08 38.33
CA ASP A 14 -4.95 -25.69 38.52
C ASP A 14 -4.69 -24.20 38.22
N PHE A 15 -5.69 -23.50 37.70
CA PHE A 15 -5.62 -22.06 37.45
C PHE A 15 -5.97 -21.25 38.72
N GLU A 16 -4.95 -20.68 39.38
CA GLU A 16 -5.16 -19.71 40.45
C GLU A 16 -5.57 -18.33 39.90
N GLU A 17 -6.87 -18.02 39.95
CA GLU A 17 -7.33 -16.65 39.69
C GLU A 17 -6.75 -15.66 40.73
N PRO A 18 -6.10 -14.56 40.31
CA PRO A 18 -5.56 -13.57 41.24
C PRO A 18 -6.69 -12.86 41.99
N LYS A 19 -6.81 -13.11 43.31
CA LYS A 19 -7.83 -12.50 44.18
C LYS A 19 -7.80 -10.95 44.10
N PRO A 20 -8.96 -10.27 43.93
CA PRO A 20 -9.00 -8.82 43.86
C PRO A 20 -8.82 -8.20 45.26
N LYS A 21 -7.61 -7.77 45.59
CA LYS A 21 -7.34 -6.98 46.80
C LYS A 21 -7.77 -5.52 46.59
N LYS A 22 -9.00 -5.18 47.02
CA LYS A 22 -9.45 -3.79 47.17
C LYS A 22 -8.72 -3.11 48.34
N SER A 23 -7.66 -2.36 48.05
CA SER A 23 -7.22 -1.24 48.89
C SER A 23 -6.18 -0.38 48.16
N LYS A 24 -6.56 0.85 47.80
CA LYS A 24 -5.66 2.00 47.48
C LYS A 24 -4.49 1.73 46.51
N LYS A 25 -4.66 0.82 45.54
CA LYS A 25 -3.65 0.45 44.54
C LYS A 25 -4.05 0.79 43.09
N ASP A 26 -5.21 1.44 42.90
CA ASP A 26 -5.73 1.74 41.56
C ASP A 26 -4.89 2.77 40.79
N LYS A 27 -4.18 3.68 41.46
CA LYS A 27 -3.23 4.60 40.80
C LYS A 27 -1.92 3.95 40.36
N LYS A 28 -1.53 2.82 40.96
CA LYS A 28 -0.25 2.15 40.64
C LYS A 28 -0.44 1.04 39.60
N GLN A 29 -1.61 0.39 39.55
CA GLN A 29 -1.94 -0.59 38.50
C GLN A 29 -2.22 0.06 37.15
N ASN A 30 -2.92 1.21 37.11
CA ASN A 30 -3.15 1.96 35.87
C ASN A 30 -1.85 2.51 35.26
N LYS A 31 -0.85 2.79 36.11
CA LYS A 31 0.50 3.17 35.67
C LYS A 31 1.27 1.97 35.11
N LYS A 32 1.12 0.80 35.73
CA LYS A 32 1.78 -0.44 35.29
C LYS A 32 1.20 -1.01 34.00
N GLN A 33 -0.13 -0.96 33.84
CA GLN A 33 -0.82 -1.31 32.59
C GLN A 33 -0.48 -0.33 31.46
N ARG A 34 -0.41 0.99 31.74
CA ARG A 34 0.11 1.94 30.74
C ARG A 34 1.57 1.67 30.39
N GLU A 35 2.39 1.29 31.36
CA GLU A 35 3.80 0.94 31.12
C GLU A 35 3.89 -0.34 30.28
N GLU A 36 3.12 -1.38 30.58
CA GLU A 36 3.03 -2.63 29.83
C GLU A 36 2.46 -2.42 28.40
N ASP A 37 1.39 -1.65 28.23
CA ASP A 37 0.86 -1.24 26.91
C ASP A 37 1.89 -0.41 26.13
N THR A 38 2.66 0.45 26.80
CA THR A 38 3.74 1.20 26.15
C THR A 38 4.96 0.34 25.82
N VAL A 39 5.18 -0.75 26.55
CA VAL A 39 6.27 -1.68 26.32
C VAL A 39 5.89 -2.62 25.18
N GLU A 40 4.68 -3.19 25.19
CA GLU A 40 4.15 -3.98 24.06
C GLU A 40 4.05 -3.15 22.79
N SER A 41 3.58 -1.89 22.86
CA SER A 41 3.57 -1.03 21.67
C SER A 41 4.97 -0.63 21.21
N LYS A 42 5.96 -0.51 22.11
CA LYS A 42 7.37 -0.31 21.74
C LYS A 42 8.01 -1.58 21.17
N GLU A 43 7.70 -2.75 21.69
CA GLU A 43 8.15 -4.04 21.19
C GLU A 43 7.53 -4.34 19.82
N LEU A 44 6.24 -4.02 19.63
CA LEU A 44 5.56 -4.06 18.33
C LEU A 44 6.13 -3.00 17.37
N SER A 45 6.48 -1.81 17.85
CA SER A 45 7.14 -0.77 17.05
C SER A 45 8.59 -1.10 16.71
N LEU A 46 9.26 -1.99 17.46
CA LEU A 46 10.59 -2.51 17.15
C LEU A 46 10.51 -3.70 16.18
N LEU A 47 9.44 -4.50 16.27
CA LEU A 47 9.15 -5.62 15.37
C LEU A 47 8.66 -5.15 14.00
N ILE A 48 7.94 -4.02 13.97
CA ILE A 48 7.87 -3.16 12.79
C ILE A 48 9.22 -2.45 12.73
N ASP A 49 10.30 -3.22 12.45
CA ASP A 49 11.60 -2.69 12.08
C ASP A 49 11.36 -1.46 11.21
N ASP A 50 11.97 -0.33 11.58
CA ASP A 50 11.80 0.96 10.92
C ASP A 50 11.88 0.78 9.39
N GLU A 51 10.72 0.59 8.73
CA GLU A 51 10.59 0.44 7.27
C GLU A 51 11.07 1.71 6.54
N GLU A 52 11.39 2.77 7.28
CA GLU A 52 11.96 4.02 6.79
C GLU A 52 13.50 4.06 6.79
N GLU A 53 14.21 3.17 7.49
CA GLU A 53 15.68 3.28 7.67
C GLU A 53 16.51 2.39 6.72
N ASP A 54 15.96 1.28 6.22
CA ASP A 54 16.58 0.54 5.12
C ASP A 54 16.17 1.28 3.83
N GLY A 55 17.08 2.03 3.20
CA GLY A 55 16.85 2.82 1.98
C GLY A 55 16.36 2.04 0.73
N ARG A 56 15.81 0.85 0.94
CA ARG A 56 15.08 -0.01 0.01
C ARG A 56 13.78 0.64 -0.40
N SER A 57 13.81 1.24 -1.59
CA SER A 57 12.61 1.70 -2.26
C SER A 57 11.79 0.49 -2.75
N HIS A 58 10.78 0.07 -1.97
CA HIS A 58 9.86 -0.99 -2.40
C HIS A 58 9.01 -0.54 -3.60
N PHE A 59 8.93 -1.40 -4.62
CA PHE A 59 8.08 -1.15 -5.79
C PHE A 59 6.61 -1.09 -5.37
N SER A 60 6.02 0.10 -5.45
CA SER A 60 4.60 0.30 -5.18
C SER A 60 3.91 0.83 -6.43
N LEU A 61 3.18 -0.06 -7.12
CA LEU A 61 2.39 0.29 -8.30
C LEU A 61 1.42 1.45 -7.98
N SER A 62 0.83 1.46 -6.78
CA SER A 62 -0.10 2.53 -6.38
C SER A 62 0.58 3.90 -6.24
N LYS A 63 1.82 3.95 -5.73
CA LYS A 63 2.61 5.20 -5.63
C LYS A 63 3.00 5.69 -7.03
N ILE A 64 3.46 4.78 -7.90
CA ILE A 64 3.84 5.09 -9.29
C ILE A 64 2.65 5.63 -10.08
N GLN A 65 1.50 4.94 -10.05
CA GLN A 65 0.28 5.40 -10.73
C GLN A 65 -0.17 6.78 -10.24
N LYS A 66 -0.09 7.04 -8.93
CA LYS A 66 -0.43 8.35 -8.35
C LYS A 66 0.55 9.44 -8.83
N ALA A 67 1.84 9.16 -8.87
CA ALA A 67 2.87 10.09 -9.35
C ALA A 67 2.68 10.43 -10.84
N GLU A 68 2.41 9.42 -11.65
CA GLU A 68 2.18 9.53 -13.09
C GLU A 68 0.93 10.39 -13.38
N ASN A 69 -0.19 10.10 -12.71
CA ASN A 69 -1.44 10.87 -12.87
C ASN A 69 -1.33 12.33 -12.39
N LYS A 70 -0.51 12.61 -11.37
CA LYS A 70 -0.27 13.98 -10.85
C LYS A 70 0.49 14.86 -11.84
N SER A 71 1.26 14.26 -12.77
CA SER A 71 2.01 15.03 -13.77
C SER A 71 1.11 15.79 -14.75
N GLY A 72 -0.13 15.30 -14.99
CA GLY A 72 -1.06 15.89 -15.97
C GLY A 72 -1.97 17.02 -15.47
N LYS A 73 -2.28 17.10 -14.16
CA LYS A 73 -3.21 18.11 -13.62
C LYS A 73 -2.81 18.53 -12.20
N LYS A 74 -2.48 19.83 -12.04
CA LYS A 74 -2.17 20.56 -10.77
C LYS A 74 -0.72 20.36 -10.30
N SER A 75 0.07 21.36 -9.92
CA SER A 75 -0.18 22.77 -9.60
C SER A 75 1.18 23.42 -9.35
N ARG A 76 1.41 24.61 -9.90
CA ARG A 76 2.54 25.50 -9.56
C ARG A 76 2.62 25.86 -8.06
N LYS A 77 1.65 25.44 -7.23
CA LYS A 77 1.49 25.84 -5.83
C LYS A 77 2.03 24.84 -4.79
N ASN A 78 2.32 23.58 -5.16
CA ASN A 78 2.84 22.57 -4.21
C ASN A 78 4.34 22.29 -4.32
N LYS A 79 5.10 23.10 -5.07
CA LYS A 79 6.55 22.90 -5.24
C LYS A 79 7.40 23.24 -3.98
N LYS A 80 6.77 23.59 -2.84
CA LYS A 80 7.45 24.05 -1.61
C LYS A 80 7.35 23.10 -0.40
N LYS A 81 6.66 21.96 -0.49
CA LYS A 81 6.67 20.94 0.57
C LYS A 81 6.83 19.56 -0.08
N GLY A 82 8.02 18.97 0.03
CA GLY A 82 8.30 17.63 -0.49
C GLY A 82 8.82 17.60 -1.93
N ALA A 83 9.94 18.28 -2.19
CA ALA A 83 10.78 18.03 -3.37
C ALA A 83 11.91 17.04 -3.03
N GLN A 84 11.64 16.11 -2.10
CA GLN A 84 12.59 15.14 -1.57
C GLN A 84 12.17 13.69 -1.77
N ASP A 85 11.01 13.43 -2.38
CA ASP A 85 10.79 12.15 -3.02
C ASP A 85 11.44 12.26 -4.40
N SER A 86 12.57 11.58 -4.55
CA SER A 86 13.24 11.27 -5.80
C SER A 86 12.23 11.15 -6.93
N LYS A 87 12.09 12.23 -7.71
CA LYS A 87 11.55 12.13 -9.05
C LYS A 87 12.64 11.44 -9.85
N ASP A 88 12.70 10.13 -9.73
CA ASP A 88 13.34 9.31 -10.75
C ASP A 88 12.71 9.77 -12.06
N VAL A 89 13.55 10.35 -12.91
CA VAL A 89 13.14 10.80 -14.23
C VAL A 89 12.77 9.52 -14.96
N ASP A 90 11.47 9.29 -15.09
CA ASP A 90 10.94 8.08 -15.72
C ASP A 90 11.18 8.18 -17.23
N ASP A 91 12.32 7.66 -17.67
CA ASP A 91 12.79 7.62 -19.05
C ASP A 91 12.24 6.41 -19.82
N PHE A 92 11.37 5.61 -19.20
CA PHE A 92 10.83 4.42 -19.85
C PHE A 92 9.79 4.77 -20.92
N GLU A 93 10.05 4.33 -22.16
CA GLU A 93 9.10 4.45 -23.27
C GLU A 93 8.67 3.08 -23.82
N ILE A 94 7.37 2.91 -24.01
CA ILE A 94 6.81 1.68 -24.61
C ILE A 94 7.12 1.65 -26.11
N ASN A 95 7.68 0.54 -26.58
CA ASN A 95 7.82 0.27 -28.00
C ASN A 95 6.46 -0.12 -28.63
N LEU A 96 5.93 0.75 -29.49
CA LEU A 96 4.63 0.58 -30.16
C LEU A 96 4.67 -0.35 -31.37
N GLU A 97 5.87 -0.72 -31.85
CA GLU A 97 6.06 -1.64 -32.99
C GLU A 97 6.38 -3.07 -32.53
N ASP A 98 6.29 -3.35 -31.22
CA ASP A 98 6.51 -4.70 -30.70
C ASP A 98 5.34 -5.63 -31.06
N ASN A 99 5.66 -6.76 -31.67
CA ASN A 99 4.69 -7.78 -32.09
C ASN A 99 3.80 -8.28 -30.95
N ARG A 100 4.26 -8.22 -29.70
CA ARG A 100 3.47 -8.61 -28.51
C ARG A 100 2.22 -7.74 -28.34
N PHE A 101 2.23 -6.51 -28.84
CA PHE A 101 1.08 -5.60 -28.77
C PHE A 101 0.16 -5.65 -29.99
N ASN A 102 0.50 -6.42 -31.03
CA ASN A 102 -0.29 -6.50 -32.27
C ASN A 102 -1.76 -6.87 -32.01
N ALA A 103 -2.00 -7.81 -31.08
CA ALA A 103 -3.34 -8.25 -30.72
C ALA A 103 -4.22 -7.12 -30.17
N LEU A 104 -3.65 -6.09 -29.52
CA LEU A 104 -4.38 -4.93 -29.02
C LEU A 104 -4.94 -4.06 -30.16
N TYR A 105 -4.27 -4.08 -31.31
CA TYR A 105 -4.65 -3.29 -32.48
C TYR A 105 -5.59 -4.04 -33.41
N THR A 106 -5.46 -5.37 -33.52
CA THR A 106 -6.19 -6.17 -34.51
C THR A 106 -7.41 -6.88 -33.95
N SER A 107 -7.34 -7.38 -32.70
CA SER A 107 -8.40 -8.21 -32.14
C SER A 107 -9.31 -7.42 -31.21
N LYS A 108 -10.63 -7.57 -31.39
CA LYS A 108 -11.65 -6.95 -30.56
C LYS A 108 -11.61 -7.44 -29.10
N HIS A 109 -11.17 -8.68 -28.88
CA HIS A 109 -11.15 -9.30 -27.55
C HIS A 109 -10.16 -8.65 -26.59
N PHE A 110 -9.13 -7.98 -27.12
CA PHE A 110 -8.09 -7.32 -26.33
C PHE A 110 -8.19 -5.79 -26.41
N ASN A 111 -9.38 -5.26 -26.69
CA ASN A 111 -9.60 -3.82 -26.76
C ASN A 111 -9.49 -3.19 -25.36
N ILE A 112 -8.70 -2.11 -25.28
CA ILE A 112 -8.62 -1.28 -24.07
C ILE A 112 -9.83 -0.35 -24.03
N ASP A 113 -10.67 -0.48 -23.00
CA ASP A 113 -11.85 0.36 -22.76
C ASP A 113 -11.61 1.33 -21.59
N PRO A 114 -11.56 2.65 -21.83
CA PRO A 114 -11.46 3.67 -20.77
C PRO A 114 -12.65 3.69 -19.79
N SER A 115 -13.77 3.06 -20.13
CA SER A 115 -14.99 2.99 -19.31
C SER A 115 -14.92 1.88 -18.27
N ASP A 116 -14.00 0.91 -18.41
CA ASP A 116 -13.83 -0.18 -17.44
C ASP A 116 -13.16 0.34 -16.16
N PRO A 117 -13.67 0.07 -14.95
CA PRO A 117 -13.03 0.47 -13.69
C PRO A 117 -11.60 -0.07 -13.51
N LYS A 118 -11.24 -1.15 -14.21
CA LYS A 118 -9.89 -1.73 -14.21
C LYS A 118 -8.91 -0.90 -15.04
N TYR A 119 -9.40 -0.04 -15.93
CA TYR A 119 -8.56 0.85 -16.72
C TYR A 119 -7.73 1.77 -15.82
N LYS A 120 -6.41 1.72 -15.99
CA LYS A 120 -5.47 2.63 -15.34
C LYS A 120 -4.91 3.55 -16.39
N LYS A 121 -5.17 4.84 -16.22
CA LYS A 121 -4.67 5.89 -17.09
C LYS A 121 -3.18 6.12 -16.82
N THR A 122 -2.35 5.37 -17.52
CA THR A 122 -0.89 5.55 -17.56
C THR A 122 -0.49 6.14 -18.92
N LYS A 123 0.63 6.86 -18.98
CA LYS A 123 1.21 7.42 -20.21
C LYS A 123 1.41 6.34 -21.27
N GLY A 124 1.86 5.16 -20.84
CA GLY A 124 2.02 4.00 -21.71
C GLY A 124 0.71 3.53 -22.34
N MET A 125 -0.35 3.42 -21.52
CA MET A 125 -1.68 3.01 -21.98
C MET A 125 -2.25 4.04 -22.97
N GLU A 126 -2.06 5.34 -22.71
CA GLU A 126 -2.44 6.42 -23.63
C GLU A 126 -1.72 6.32 -24.98
N LYS A 127 -0.39 6.10 -24.98
CA LYS A 127 0.39 5.92 -26.21
C LYS A 127 -0.15 4.76 -27.07
N ILE A 128 -0.51 3.63 -26.45
CA ILE A 128 -1.10 2.48 -27.14
C ILE A 128 -2.46 2.83 -27.75
N ILE A 129 -3.34 3.49 -27.00
CA ILE A 129 -4.66 3.92 -27.51
C ILE A 129 -4.49 4.89 -28.67
N HIS A 130 -3.57 5.86 -28.57
CA HIS A 130 -3.28 6.80 -29.65
C HIS A 130 -2.80 6.11 -30.92
N LYS A 131 -1.86 5.14 -30.81
CA LYS A 131 -1.40 4.33 -31.95
C LYS A 131 -2.56 3.59 -32.63
N LYS A 132 -3.46 3.03 -31.84
CA LYS A 132 -4.65 2.34 -32.37
C LYS A 132 -5.56 3.29 -33.15
N ILE A 133 -5.86 4.46 -32.58
CA ILE A 133 -6.67 5.48 -33.26
C ILE A 133 -6.00 5.91 -34.57
N GLN A 134 -4.68 6.15 -34.56
CA GLN A 134 -3.94 6.49 -35.78
C GLN A 134 -3.98 5.39 -36.83
N LYS A 135 -3.96 4.11 -36.43
CA LYS A 135 -4.09 2.98 -37.37
C LYS A 135 -5.49 2.95 -38.00
N ASN A 136 -6.54 3.10 -37.21
CA ASN A 136 -7.92 3.10 -37.68
C ASN A 136 -8.27 4.29 -38.61
N ILE A 137 -7.53 5.40 -38.53
CA ILE A 137 -7.71 6.56 -39.44
C ILE A 137 -6.98 6.33 -40.78
N LYS A 138 -5.94 5.49 -40.79
CA LYS A 138 -5.12 5.21 -41.97
C LYS A 138 -5.65 4.03 -42.81
N GLU A 139 -6.49 3.19 -42.24
CA GLU A 139 -7.29 2.17 -42.95
C GLU A 139 -8.57 2.80 -43.53
#